data_AF-F8P036-F1
#
_entry.id   AF-F8P036-F1
#
_cell.length_a   1.000
_cell.length_b   1.000
_cell.length_c   1.000
_cell.angle_alpha   90.00
_cell.angle_beta   90.00
_cell.angle_gamma   90.00
#
_symmetry.space_group_name_H-M   'P 1'
#
loop_
_entity.id
_entity.type
_entity.pdbx_description
1 polymer ?
#
loop_
_entity_poly.entity_id
_entity_poly.type
_entity_poly.pdbx_seq_one_letter_code
_entity_poly.pdbx_strand_id
1 'polypeptide(L)'
;MAVYFASDNIPPVYDWDYREFEGDITHTRSPLLRNRNIGPSVDTVSLGFTWANCLIYCLLAMMLVFLYIIPYGIVGPSDPNPYQTQGSRHKDVVPISWFPSSIIRVNRALPDKVYASSPEVVLSESDSMFFQWQMPSSEATSCHIGITVPSPEERRVANQMYISSGPLHASEIEIWNVTSFEPMPSLSWNTRPRRISFMGTVEFPLGHTTIDQQEVEDGRQLFSSEPRFSCGENATYTIELACGACRIKFKQVPSSSTLAFNLIQFG
;
A
#
# COMPACT_ATOMS: atom_id res chain seq x y z
N MET A 1 -30.55 47.54 -4.59
CA MET A 1 -29.25 47.55 -3.88
C MET A 1 -28.40 46.49 -4.56
N ALA A 2 -27.50 46.90 -5.46
CA ALA A 2 -26.67 46.00 -6.25
C ALA A 2 -25.34 45.80 -5.52
N VAL A 3 -24.99 44.55 -5.21
CA VAL A 3 -23.75 44.18 -4.54
C VAL A 3 -22.76 43.74 -5.61
N TYR A 4 -21.68 44.51 -5.75
CA TYR A 4 -20.52 44.15 -6.57
C TYR A 4 -19.67 43.14 -5.81
N PHE A 5 -19.39 41.98 -6.40
CA PHE A 5 -18.35 41.08 -5.90
C PHE A 5 -17.01 41.51 -6.49
N ALA A 6 -16.12 41.95 -5.62
CA ALA A 6 -14.71 42.13 -5.94
C ALA A 6 -14.08 40.72 -6.08
N SER A 7 -13.77 40.37 -7.33
CA SER A 7 -12.76 39.38 -7.65
C SER A 7 -11.41 40.03 -7.41
N ASP A 8 -10.56 39.47 -6.54
CA ASP A 8 -9.09 39.53 -6.68
C ASP A 8 -8.37 38.70 -5.60
N ASN A 9 -7.19 38.21 -6.02
CA ASN A 9 -6.13 37.54 -5.26
C ASN A 9 -6.19 36.00 -5.21
N ILE A 10 -5.99 35.40 -6.39
CA ILE A 10 -5.38 34.07 -6.50
C ILE A 10 -3.88 34.25 -6.14
N PRO A 11 -3.37 33.68 -5.04
CA PRO A 11 -1.94 33.69 -4.75
C PRO A 11 -1.19 32.81 -5.79
N PRO A 12 0.09 33.09 -6.05
CA PRO A 12 0.86 32.34 -7.03
C PRO A 12 0.91 30.86 -6.65
N VAL A 13 0.68 30.02 -7.66
CA VAL A 13 0.94 28.59 -7.61
C VAL A 13 2.42 28.40 -7.29
N TYR A 14 2.73 27.89 -6.10
CA TYR A 14 4.07 27.43 -5.77
C TYR A 14 4.37 26.21 -6.63
N ASP A 15 5.16 26.43 -7.67
CA ASP A 15 5.87 25.39 -8.41
C ASP A 15 6.94 24.82 -7.47
N TRP A 16 6.71 23.62 -6.96
CA TRP A 16 7.70 22.91 -6.16
C TRP A 16 8.71 22.31 -7.13
N ASP A 17 9.79 23.04 -7.39
CA ASP A 17 10.94 22.56 -8.15
C ASP A 17 11.51 21.32 -7.44
N TYR A 18 11.48 20.18 -8.13
CA TYR A 18 11.96 18.88 -7.65
C TYR A 18 13.50 18.76 -7.67
N ARG A 19 14.22 19.88 -7.69
CA ARG A 19 15.69 19.91 -7.69
C ARG A 19 16.24 20.43 -6.37
N GLU A 20 16.33 19.54 -5.38
CA GLU A 20 17.39 19.61 -4.35
C GLU A 20 17.26 18.39 -3.43
N PHE A 21 17.67 17.23 -3.95
CA PHE A 21 18.15 16.13 -3.11
C PHE A 21 19.27 15.38 -3.84
N GLU A 22 20.17 16.13 -4.49
CA GLU A 22 21.55 15.66 -4.68
C GLU A 22 22.29 15.96 -3.38
N GLY A 23 22.18 15.02 -2.44
CA GLY A 23 23.08 14.98 -1.31
C GLY A 23 24.51 14.88 -1.85
N ASP A 24 25.32 15.84 -1.45
CA ASP A 24 26.75 15.97 -1.71
C ASP A 24 27.49 14.72 -1.21
N ILE A 25 27.59 13.70 -2.08
CA ILE A 25 28.48 12.57 -1.89
C ILE A 25 29.88 13.14 -2.13
N THR A 26 30.50 13.58 -1.04
CA THR A 26 31.92 13.89 -0.99
C THR A 26 32.71 12.63 -1.34
N HIS A 27 33.01 12.51 -2.63
CA HIS A 27 33.91 11.53 -3.20
C HIS A 27 35.28 11.68 -2.52
N THR A 28 35.54 10.81 -1.56
CA THR A 28 36.89 10.58 -1.07
C THR A 28 37.69 10.01 -2.24
N ARG A 29 38.57 10.84 -2.83
CA ARG A 29 39.47 10.46 -3.91
C ARG A 29 40.40 9.34 -3.44
N SER A 30 40.11 8.11 -3.86
CA SER A 30 41.08 7.03 -3.88
C SER A 30 42.09 7.26 -5.02
N PRO A 31 43.39 7.00 -4.79
CA PRO A 31 44.43 7.27 -5.78
C PRO A 31 44.36 6.31 -6.97
N LEU A 32 44.63 6.87 -8.14
CA LEU A 32 44.72 6.24 -9.46
C LEU A 32 45.73 5.07 -9.46
N LEU A 33 45.24 3.84 -9.51
CA LEU A 33 46.01 2.71 -10.03
C LEU A 33 45.72 2.57 -11.53
N ARG A 34 46.70 3.03 -12.31
CA ARG A 34 46.90 2.78 -13.74
C ARG A 34 46.80 1.27 -14.00
N ASN A 35 45.68 0.81 -14.55
CA ASN A 35 45.54 -0.57 -14.98
C ASN A 35 45.70 -0.70 -16.50
N ARG A 36 46.43 -1.73 -16.87
CA ARG A 36 47.15 -1.95 -18.12
C ARG A 36 46.19 -2.54 -19.15
N ASN A 37 46.15 -1.97 -20.35
CA ASN A 37 45.52 -2.59 -21.51
C ASN A 37 46.15 -3.96 -21.78
N ILE A 38 45.39 -5.03 -21.55
CA ILE A 38 45.70 -6.38 -22.02
C ILE A 38 44.51 -6.78 -22.91
N GLY A 39 44.75 -6.82 -24.21
CA GLY A 39 43.77 -7.28 -25.19
C GLY A 39 43.46 -8.77 -24.99
N PRO A 40 42.24 -9.23 -25.29
CA PRO A 40 41.90 -10.64 -25.21
C PRO A 40 42.62 -11.42 -26.31
N SER A 41 43.54 -12.31 -25.93
CA SER A 41 43.96 -13.42 -26.77
C SER A 41 42.79 -14.39 -26.87
N VAL A 42 42.31 -14.61 -28.10
CA VAL A 42 41.32 -15.63 -28.41
C VAL A 42 42.05 -16.97 -28.39
N ASP A 43 42.09 -17.62 -27.24
CA ASP A 43 42.53 -19.00 -27.14
C ASP A 43 41.36 -19.90 -27.53
N THR A 44 41.42 -20.40 -28.76
CA THR A 44 40.57 -21.48 -29.27
C THR A 44 40.87 -22.75 -28.48
N VAL A 45 40.12 -22.96 -27.39
CA VAL A 45 40.12 -24.23 -26.65
C VAL A 45 39.48 -25.29 -27.54
N SER A 46 40.30 -26.13 -28.18
CA SER A 46 39.80 -27.33 -28.83
C SER A 46 39.33 -28.29 -27.73
N LEU A 47 38.02 -28.36 -27.51
CA LEU A 47 37.43 -29.42 -26.68
C LEU A 47 37.64 -30.75 -27.41
N GLY A 48 38.73 -31.42 -27.08
CA GLY A 48 38.98 -32.79 -27.50
C GLY A 48 37.83 -33.68 -27.03
N PHE A 49 37.07 -34.19 -28.00
CA PHE A 49 35.96 -35.11 -27.77
C PHE A 49 36.52 -36.46 -27.32
N THR A 50 36.82 -36.57 -26.03
CA THR A 50 37.24 -37.84 -25.43
C THR A 50 35.99 -38.64 -25.06
N TRP A 51 36.05 -39.96 -25.21
CA TRP A 51 34.95 -40.89 -24.92
C TRP A 51 34.41 -40.74 -23.48
N ALA A 52 35.23 -40.23 -22.56
CA ALA A 52 34.83 -39.92 -21.19
C ALA A 52 33.79 -38.78 -21.11
N ASN A 53 33.89 -37.76 -21.96
CA ASN A 53 32.94 -36.64 -21.97
C ASN A 53 31.55 -37.09 -22.47
N CYS A 54 31.51 -38.06 -23.40
CA CYS A 54 30.26 -38.60 -23.93
C CYS A 54 29.44 -39.30 -22.82
N LEU A 55 30.09 -40.04 -21.92
CA LEU A 55 29.41 -40.68 -20.78
C LEU A 55 28.82 -39.65 -19.80
N ILE A 56 29.52 -38.54 -19.55
CA ILE A 56 29.04 -37.48 -18.66
C ILE A 56 27.80 -36.81 -19.26
N TYR A 57 27.81 -36.50 -20.55
CA TYR A 57 26.64 -35.90 -21.22
C TYR A 57 25.45 -36.87 -21.27
N CYS A 58 25.67 -38.17 -21.49
CA CYS A 58 24.59 -39.16 -21.44
C CYS A 58 23.98 -39.28 -20.03
N LEU A 59 24.80 -39.25 -18.98
CA LEU A 59 24.30 -39.29 -17.59
C LEU A 59 23.52 -38.02 -17.23
N LEU A 60 23.99 -36.84 -17.65
CA LEU A 60 23.26 -35.58 -17.47
C LEU A 60 21.92 -35.57 -18.22
N ALA A 61 21.89 -36.07 -19.46
CA ALA A 61 20.66 -36.17 -20.23
C ALA A 61 19.65 -37.14 -19.57
N MET A 62 20.13 -38.28 -19.07
CA MET A 62 19.28 -39.24 -18.33
C MET A 62 18.73 -38.63 -17.03
N MET A 63 19.53 -37.88 -16.27
CA MET A 63 19.09 -37.19 -15.05
C MET A 63 17.99 -36.15 -15.34
N LEU A 64 18.12 -35.39 -16.43
CA LEU A 64 17.10 -34.42 -16.84
C LEU A 64 15.79 -35.08 -17.28
N VAL A 65 15.86 -36.23 -17.96
CA VAL A 65 14.67 -37.02 -18.32
C VAL A 65 13.99 -37.59 -17.07
N PHE A 66 14.75 -38.09 -16.09
CA PHE A 66 14.16 -38.55 -14.82
C PHE A 66 13.49 -37.41 -14.05
N LEU A 67 14.07 -36.20 -14.01
CA LEU A 67 13.43 -35.03 -13.40
C LEU A 67 12.14 -34.60 -14.12
N TYR A 68 12.01 -34.88 -15.42
CA TYR A 68 10.81 -34.60 -16.19
C TYR A 68 9.71 -35.66 -16.05
N ILE A 69 10.06 -36.89 -15.64
CA ILE A 69 9.13 -38.03 -15.54
C ILE A 69 8.64 -38.24 -14.10
N ILE A 70 9.24 -37.63 -13.07
CA ILE A 70 8.67 -37.69 -11.71
C ILE A 70 7.34 -36.93 -11.74
N PRO A 71 6.19 -37.62 -11.57
CA PRO A 71 4.92 -36.92 -11.45
C PRO A 71 4.95 -36.14 -10.14
N TYR A 72 4.92 -34.81 -10.23
CA TYR A 72 4.60 -33.94 -9.11
C TYR A 72 3.17 -34.27 -8.66
N GLY A 73 3.04 -35.25 -7.76
CA GLY A 73 1.75 -35.84 -7.46
C GLY A 73 1.78 -36.76 -6.25
N ILE A 74 2.53 -36.39 -5.21
CA ILE A 74 2.20 -36.82 -3.84
C ILE A 74 1.75 -35.57 -3.11
N VAL A 75 0.51 -35.17 -3.38
CA VAL A 75 -0.27 -34.38 -2.44
C VAL A 75 -0.36 -35.26 -1.19
N GLY A 76 0.43 -34.92 -0.17
CA GLY A 76 0.29 -35.54 1.14
C GLY A 76 -1.16 -35.38 1.61
N PRO A 77 -1.68 -36.27 2.45
CA PRO A 77 -3.03 -36.11 3.00
C PRO A 77 -3.10 -34.74 3.65
N SER A 78 -3.83 -33.81 3.01
CA SER A 78 -4.14 -32.53 3.60
C SER A 78 -4.84 -32.82 4.91
N ASP A 79 -4.23 -32.41 6.01
CA ASP A 79 -4.90 -32.41 7.30
C ASP A 79 -6.26 -31.75 7.11
N PRO A 80 -7.36 -32.41 7.52
CA PRO A 80 -8.69 -31.86 7.34
C PRO A 80 -8.72 -30.50 8.03
N ASN A 81 -8.90 -29.47 7.21
CA ASN A 81 -8.94 -28.09 7.65
C ASN A 81 -9.97 -27.99 8.79
N PRO A 82 -9.57 -27.66 10.04
CA PRO A 82 -10.46 -27.69 11.20
C PRO A 82 -11.60 -26.66 11.11
N TYR A 83 -11.61 -25.81 10.09
CA TYR A 83 -12.69 -24.89 9.78
C TYR A 83 -13.76 -25.45 8.83
N GLN A 84 -13.68 -26.72 8.42
CA GLN A 84 -14.74 -27.37 7.65
C GLN A 84 -15.87 -27.85 8.57
N THR A 85 -16.44 -26.93 9.34
CA THR A 85 -17.72 -27.12 10.04
C THR A 85 -18.83 -27.26 9.01
N GLN A 86 -19.17 -28.52 8.74
CA GLN A 86 -20.46 -29.08 8.35
C GLN A 86 -21.62 -28.07 8.18
N GLY A 87 -21.87 -27.66 6.93
CA GLY A 87 -23.22 -27.73 6.35
C GLY A 87 -24.22 -26.62 6.64
N SER A 88 -23.82 -25.46 7.15
CA SER A 88 -24.66 -24.27 7.00
C SER A 88 -24.39 -23.69 5.62
N ARG A 89 -25.38 -23.74 4.70
CA ARG A 89 -25.37 -22.95 3.46
C ARG A 89 -25.48 -21.47 3.84
N HIS A 90 -24.43 -20.92 4.42
CA HIS A 90 -24.26 -19.48 4.47
C HIS A 90 -24.17 -19.05 3.01
N LYS A 91 -25.20 -18.35 2.57
CA LYS A 91 -25.18 -17.64 1.30
C LYS A 91 -23.96 -16.74 1.39
N ASP A 92 -22.91 -17.04 0.63
CA ASP A 92 -21.65 -16.29 0.68
C ASP A 92 -21.97 -14.81 0.45
N VAL A 93 -21.99 -14.03 1.53
CA VAL A 93 -22.24 -12.58 1.46
C VAL A 93 -20.93 -11.99 0.98
N VAL A 94 -20.90 -11.60 -0.30
CA VAL A 94 -19.75 -10.92 -0.88
C VAL A 94 -19.53 -9.60 -0.12
N PRO A 95 -18.34 -9.37 0.49
CA PRO A 95 -18.07 -8.12 1.18
C PRO A 95 -18.25 -6.93 0.26
N ILE A 96 -18.99 -5.92 0.72
CA ILE A 96 -19.21 -4.69 -0.03
C ILE A 96 -18.15 -3.68 0.40
N SER A 97 -17.38 -3.17 -0.57
CA SER A 97 -16.36 -2.15 -0.37
C SER A 97 -16.88 -0.77 -0.75
N TRP A 98 -16.69 0.20 0.14
CA TRP A 98 -17.13 1.58 -0.01
C TRP A 98 -15.94 2.52 -0.08
N PHE A 99 -15.89 3.28 -1.17
CA PHE A 99 -14.91 4.35 -1.35
C PHE A 99 -15.36 5.61 -0.59
N PRO A 100 -14.44 6.33 0.07
CA PRO A 100 -14.78 7.55 0.80
C PRO A 100 -15.34 8.63 -0.14
N SER A 101 -16.39 9.31 0.30
CA SER A 101 -16.96 10.47 -0.41
C SER A 101 -16.17 11.76 -0.17
N SER A 102 -15.42 11.84 0.95
CA SER A 102 -14.54 12.96 1.26
C SER A 102 -13.24 12.48 1.90
N ILE A 103 -12.13 13.09 1.49
CA ILE A 103 -10.78 12.82 1.99
C ILE A 103 -10.12 14.17 2.28
N ILE A 104 -9.93 14.51 3.55
CA ILE A 104 -9.50 15.86 3.95
C ILE A 104 -8.22 15.78 4.78
N ARG A 105 -7.19 16.49 4.33
CA ARG A 105 -5.95 16.66 5.09
C ARG A 105 -6.12 17.74 6.15
N VAL A 106 -5.48 17.60 7.30
CA VAL A 106 -5.20 18.71 8.21
C VAL A 106 -3.76 18.66 8.65
N ASN A 107 -3.18 19.81 8.99
CA ASN A 107 -1.78 19.91 9.37
C ASN A 107 -1.62 20.68 10.69
N ARG A 108 -0.99 20.04 11.68
CA ARG A 108 -0.71 20.61 13.00
C ARG A 108 0.27 21.78 12.97
N ALA A 109 1.23 21.79 12.05
CA ALA A 109 2.20 22.87 11.89
C ALA A 109 1.60 24.12 11.24
N LEU A 110 0.48 23.99 10.52
CA LEU A 110 -0.28 25.08 9.91
C LEU A 110 -1.74 25.06 10.38
N PRO A 111 -2.00 25.38 11.65
CA PRO A 111 -3.25 25.01 12.29
C PRO A 111 -4.49 25.74 11.76
N ASP A 112 -4.30 26.93 11.20
CA ASP A 112 -5.36 27.76 10.61
C ASP A 112 -5.54 27.55 9.11
N LYS A 113 -4.64 26.79 8.46
CA LYS A 113 -4.77 26.49 7.03
C LYS A 113 -5.97 25.58 6.83
N VAL A 114 -6.89 26.03 5.99
CA VAL A 114 -8.08 25.27 5.59
C VAL A 114 -7.73 24.42 4.37
N TYR A 115 -8.05 23.14 4.47
CA TYR A 115 -7.87 22.16 3.42
C TYR A 115 -9.23 21.69 2.95
N ALA A 116 -9.44 21.65 1.64
CA ALA A 116 -10.62 21.05 1.03
C ALA A 116 -10.43 19.54 0.81
N SER A 117 -11.52 18.86 0.49
CA SER A 117 -11.47 17.46 0.06
C SER A 117 -10.55 17.28 -1.17
N SER A 118 -9.66 16.28 -1.11
CA SER A 118 -8.67 15.98 -2.15
C SER A 118 -8.35 14.48 -2.15
N PRO A 119 -8.17 13.85 -3.33
CA PRO A 119 -7.73 12.45 -3.40
C PRO A 119 -6.28 12.26 -2.94
N GLU A 120 -5.52 13.33 -2.70
CA GLU A 120 -4.15 13.23 -2.20
C GLU A 120 -4.15 12.88 -0.70
N VAL A 121 -3.62 11.71 -0.38
CA VAL A 121 -3.42 11.24 0.99
C VAL A 121 -2.01 11.60 1.43
N VAL A 122 -1.91 12.30 2.56
CA VAL A 122 -0.63 12.67 3.18
C VAL A 122 -0.72 12.38 4.67
N LEU A 123 0.04 11.41 5.16
CA LEU A 123 0.19 11.10 6.57
C LEU A 123 1.61 11.44 7.01
N SER A 124 1.74 12.16 8.13
CA SER A 124 3.01 12.47 8.76
C SER A 124 2.80 12.70 10.26
N GLU A 125 3.87 12.90 11.03
CA GLU A 125 3.74 13.31 12.44
C GLU A 125 2.95 14.62 12.62
N SER A 126 2.86 15.44 11.56
CA SER A 126 2.14 16.71 11.55
C SER A 126 0.84 16.66 10.75
N ASP A 127 0.65 15.66 9.90
CA ASP A 127 -0.49 15.54 9.00
C ASP A 127 -1.42 14.42 9.44
N SER A 128 -2.71 14.72 9.50
CA SER A 128 -3.75 13.72 9.71
C SER A 128 -4.77 13.81 8.58
N MET A 129 -5.39 12.68 8.27
CA MET A 129 -6.35 12.57 7.18
C MET A 129 -7.70 12.17 7.74
N PHE A 130 -8.75 12.87 7.33
CA PHE A 130 -10.13 12.61 7.69
C PHE A 130 -10.85 12.01 6.49
N PHE A 131 -11.39 10.82 6.67
CA PHE A 131 -12.14 10.11 5.66
C PHE A 131 -13.62 10.08 6.06
N GLN A 132 -14.49 10.30 5.09
CA GLN A 132 -15.92 10.28 5.30
C GLN A 132 -16.60 9.34 4.30
N TRP A 133 -17.45 8.45 4.81
CA TRP A 133 -18.27 7.55 4.00
C TRP A 133 -19.75 7.82 4.27
N GLN A 134 -20.54 7.94 3.20
CA GLN A 134 -21.99 7.96 3.30
C GLN A 134 -22.50 6.56 2.98
N MET A 135 -23.02 5.89 4.00
CA MET A 135 -23.39 4.48 3.92
C MET A 135 -24.91 4.38 3.92
N PRO A 136 -25.56 3.73 2.93
CA PRO A 136 -26.97 3.41 3.02
C PRO A 136 -27.19 2.30 4.06
N SER A 137 -28.44 2.14 4.51
CA SER A 137 -28.80 1.01 5.38
C SER A 137 -28.50 -0.33 4.69
N SER A 138 -27.94 -1.28 5.42
CA SER A 138 -27.65 -2.64 4.97
C SER A 138 -27.85 -3.67 6.09
N GLU A 139 -27.84 -4.95 5.73
CA GLU A 139 -27.89 -6.06 6.71
C GLU A 139 -26.53 -6.32 7.38
N ALA A 140 -25.48 -5.58 6.99
CA ALA A 140 -24.16 -5.71 7.59
C ALA A 140 -24.20 -5.26 9.05
N THR A 141 -23.57 -6.02 9.94
CA THR A 141 -23.51 -5.72 11.38
C THR A 141 -22.16 -5.16 11.80
N SER A 142 -21.13 -5.35 10.98
CA SER A 142 -19.76 -4.93 11.25
C SER A 142 -19.11 -4.35 10.00
N CYS A 143 -18.32 -3.32 10.21
CA CYS A 143 -17.44 -2.72 9.22
C CYS A 143 -16.00 -2.76 9.70
N HIS A 144 -15.04 -2.72 8.77
CA HIS A 144 -13.66 -2.40 9.06
C HIS A 144 -13.08 -1.48 7.98
N ILE A 145 -11.95 -0.83 8.30
CA ILE A 145 -11.20 -0.04 7.33
C ILE A 145 -10.11 -0.91 6.74
N GLY A 146 -10.32 -1.31 5.48
CA GLY A 146 -9.36 -2.08 4.72
C GLY A 146 -8.38 -1.15 4.03
N ILE A 147 -7.11 -1.51 4.05
CA ILE A 147 -6.09 -0.93 3.17
C ILE A 147 -5.74 -1.94 2.09
N THR A 148 -5.74 -1.50 0.84
CA THR A 148 -5.17 -2.28 -0.25
C THR A 148 -3.88 -1.62 -0.65
N VAL A 149 -2.76 -2.35 -0.60
CA VAL A 149 -1.49 -1.88 -1.17
C VAL A 149 -1.16 -2.68 -2.43
N PRO A 150 -1.14 -2.05 -3.61
CA PRO A 150 -0.86 -2.76 -4.85
C PRO A 150 0.57 -3.30 -4.87
N SER A 151 0.75 -4.45 -5.51
CA SER A 151 2.07 -5.05 -5.74
C SER A 151 2.97 -4.09 -6.54
N PRO A 152 4.31 -4.24 -6.48
CA PRO A 152 5.20 -3.48 -7.34
C PRO A 152 4.83 -3.55 -8.83
N GLU A 153 4.37 -4.70 -9.31
CA GLU A 153 3.96 -4.96 -10.70
C GLU A 153 2.68 -4.19 -11.04
N GLU A 154 1.65 -4.28 -10.21
CA GLU A 154 0.39 -3.55 -10.37
C GLU A 154 0.62 -2.04 -10.36
N ARG A 155 1.51 -1.55 -9.49
CA ARG A 155 1.89 -0.13 -9.44
C ARG A 155 2.51 0.36 -10.74
N ARG A 156 3.40 -0.44 -11.34
CA ARG A 156 4.02 -0.11 -12.63
C ARG A 156 2.96 -0.04 -13.73
N VAL A 157 2.04 -1.00 -13.78
CA VAL A 157 0.96 -1.04 -14.77
C VAL A 157 0.00 0.15 -14.60
N ALA A 158 -0.35 0.48 -13.35
CA ALA A 158 -1.28 1.56 -13.05
C ALA A 158 -0.63 2.96 -13.04
N ASN A 159 0.69 3.06 -13.30
CA ASN A 159 1.48 4.28 -13.16
C ASN A 159 1.25 4.99 -11.80
N GLN A 160 1.11 4.19 -10.74
CA GLN A 160 0.84 4.67 -9.40
C GLN A 160 2.14 4.77 -8.60
N MET A 161 2.44 5.99 -8.18
CA MET A 161 3.55 6.26 -7.29
C MET A 161 3.01 6.56 -5.89
N TYR A 162 3.62 5.92 -4.90
CA TYR A 162 3.51 6.36 -3.51
C TYR A 162 4.91 6.61 -2.96
N ILE A 163 5.00 7.54 -2.03
CA ILE A 163 6.20 7.79 -1.25
C ILE A 163 5.90 7.30 0.15
N SER A 164 6.72 6.39 0.67
CA SER A 164 6.67 6.00 2.07
C SER A 164 8.07 6.06 2.65
N SER A 165 8.22 6.76 3.77
CA SER A 165 9.47 6.80 4.54
C SER A 165 9.19 6.77 6.03
N GLY A 166 10.14 6.24 6.79
CA GLY A 166 10.05 6.05 8.24
C GLY A 166 10.81 4.80 8.68
N PRO A 167 11.01 4.61 9.99
CA PRO A 167 11.48 3.34 10.53
C PRO A 167 10.63 2.14 10.06
N LEU A 168 11.22 0.95 9.96
CA LEU A 168 10.53 -0.28 9.50
C LEU A 168 9.24 -0.59 10.27
N HIS A 169 9.16 -0.20 11.54
CA HIS A 169 8.00 -0.36 12.43
C HIS A 169 7.17 0.91 12.60
N ALA A 170 7.54 2.02 11.96
CA ALA A 170 6.86 3.30 12.15
C ALA A 170 5.72 3.52 11.15
N SER A 171 5.37 2.48 10.40
CA SER A 171 4.28 2.49 9.41
C SER A 171 2.95 2.05 10.00
N GLU A 172 2.81 2.11 11.33
CA GLU A 172 1.55 1.90 12.02
C GLU A 172 0.67 3.14 11.84
N ILE A 173 -0.37 2.99 11.03
CA ILE A 173 -1.40 4.00 10.86
C ILE A 173 -2.43 3.79 11.95
N GLU A 174 -2.58 4.79 12.81
CA GLU A 174 -3.61 4.82 13.84
C GLU A 174 -4.96 5.18 13.23
N ILE A 175 -5.98 4.42 13.60
CA ILE A 175 -7.37 4.64 13.18
C ILE A 175 -8.17 5.13 14.37
N TRP A 176 -8.77 6.31 14.23
CA TRP A 176 -9.53 6.98 15.28
C TRP A 176 -10.96 7.24 14.85
N ASN A 177 -11.90 6.91 15.73
CA ASN A 177 -13.28 7.37 15.63
C ASN A 177 -13.37 8.83 16.10
N VAL A 178 -14.10 9.68 15.38
CA VAL A 178 -14.16 11.12 15.65
C VAL A 178 -15.58 11.67 15.68
N THR A 179 -15.77 12.83 16.31
CA THR A 179 -17.07 13.51 16.40
C THR A 179 -17.43 14.20 15.08
N SER A 180 -18.03 13.50 14.11
CA SER A 180 -18.60 14.17 12.94
C SER A 180 -19.75 13.39 12.31
N PHE A 181 -20.90 14.07 12.18
CA PHE A 181 -22.14 13.52 11.61
C PHE A 181 -22.57 14.26 10.35
N GLU A 182 -21.95 15.41 10.04
CA GLU A 182 -22.31 16.25 8.90
C GLU A 182 -21.24 16.17 7.80
N PRO A 183 -21.61 16.37 6.52
CA PRO A 183 -20.65 16.50 5.44
C PRO A 183 -19.61 17.58 5.72
N MET A 184 -18.33 17.21 5.64
CA MET A 184 -17.24 18.15 5.87
C MET A 184 -16.63 18.56 4.51
N PRO A 185 -16.91 19.76 3.98
CA PRO A 185 -16.32 20.20 2.72
C PRO A 185 -14.85 20.59 2.88
N SER A 186 -14.48 21.08 4.06
CA SER A 186 -13.13 21.52 4.39
C SER A 186 -12.89 21.48 5.91
N LEU A 187 -11.62 21.37 6.30
CA LEU A 187 -11.19 21.39 7.70
C LEU A 187 -9.89 22.17 7.85
N SER A 188 -9.66 22.73 9.03
CA SER A 188 -8.33 23.12 9.50
C SER A 188 -7.97 22.26 10.71
N TRP A 189 -6.72 22.34 11.18
CA TRP A 189 -6.36 21.65 12.43
C TRP A 189 -7.24 22.12 13.58
N ASN A 190 -7.50 23.43 13.69
CA ASN A 190 -8.26 24.00 14.81
C ASN A 190 -9.76 23.66 14.77
N THR A 191 -10.32 23.39 13.58
CA THR A 191 -11.75 23.03 13.43
C THR A 191 -11.99 21.53 13.25
N ARG A 192 -10.94 20.71 13.31
CA ARG A 192 -11.06 19.26 13.08
C ARG A 192 -11.97 18.58 14.13
N PRO A 193 -12.69 17.51 13.74
CA PRO A 193 -13.40 16.64 14.67
C PRO A 193 -12.51 16.15 15.82
N ARG A 194 -13.09 15.95 17.01
CA ARG A 194 -12.36 15.46 18.18
C ARG A 194 -12.32 13.93 18.15
N ARG A 195 -11.18 13.35 18.52
CA ARG A 195 -11.02 11.91 18.75
C ARG A 195 -11.95 11.47 19.89
N ILE A 196 -12.77 10.45 19.62
CA ILE A 196 -13.66 9.81 20.59
C ILE A 196 -13.00 8.56 21.14
N SER A 197 -12.58 7.66 20.24
CA SER A 197 -12.00 6.36 20.62
C SER A 197 -10.95 5.92 19.61
N PHE A 198 -9.88 5.32 20.13
CA PHE A 198 -8.90 4.60 19.32
C PHE A 198 -9.53 3.30 18.84
N MET A 199 -9.50 3.05 17.54
CA MET A 199 -10.11 1.87 16.94
C MET A 199 -9.08 0.75 16.79
N GLY A 200 -7.88 1.09 16.32
CA GLY A 200 -6.78 0.15 16.14
C GLY A 200 -5.67 0.71 15.25
N THR A 201 -4.72 -0.15 14.85
CA THR A 201 -3.64 0.18 13.92
C THR A 201 -3.72 -0.66 12.66
N VAL A 202 -3.19 -0.11 11.57
CA VAL A 202 -2.99 -0.80 10.30
C VAL A 202 -1.55 -0.61 9.85
N GLU A 203 -0.90 -1.70 9.43
CA GLU A 203 0.48 -1.67 8.98
C GLU A 203 0.60 -1.27 7.51
N PHE A 204 1.34 -0.21 7.18
CA PHE A 204 1.61 0.14 5.79
C PHE A 204 2.94 -0.48 5.33
N PRO A 205 2.95 -1.46 4.41
CA PRO A 205 4.20 -2.08 3.95
C PRO A 205 5.11 -1.04 3.27
N LEU A 206 6.34 -0.91 3.76
CA LEU A 206 7.37 -0.08 3.13
C LEU A 206 7.90 -0.78 1.89
N GLY A 207 7.92 -0.09 0.74
CA GLY A 207 8.24 -0.65 -0.57
C GLY A 207 9.65 -1.20 -0.80
N HIS A 208 10.47 -1.36 0.25
CA HIS A 208 11.86 -1.81 0.18
C HIS A 208 12.13 -3.19 0.78
N THR A 209 11.18 -3.81 1.46
CA THR A 209 11.36 -5.21 1.86
C THR A 209 11.18 -6.07 0.61
N THR A 210 12.30 -6.50 0.03
CA THR A 210 12.41 -7.68 -0.83
C THR A 210 11.89 -8.86 -0.01
N ILE A 211 10.57 -9.05 -0.04
CA ILE A 211 9.94 -10.25 0.48
C ILE A 211 10.16 -11.27 -0.62
N ASP A 212 11.38 -11.83 -0.63
CA ASP A 212 11.65 -13.04 -1.38
C ASP A 212 10.64 -14.09 -0.92
N GLN A 213 9.78 -14.51 -1.84
CA GLN A 213 9.17 -15.84 -1.87
C GLN A 213 8.30 -16.28 -0.68
N GLN A 214 7.66 -15.38 0.07
CA GLN A 214 6.55 -15.83 0.89
C GLN A 214 5.27 -15.80 0.04
N GLU A 215 4.87 -17.00 -0.40
CA GLU A 215 3.62 -17.39 -1.08
C GLU A 215 2.36 -16.86 -0.37
N VAL A 216 2.18 -15.55 -0.35
CA VAL A 216 0.96 -14.90 0.11
C VAL A 216 0.28 -14.37 -1.14
N GLU A 217 -0.54 -15.26 -1.69
CA GLU A 217 -1.43 -15.09 -2.83
C GLU A 217 -2.21 -13.76 -2.77
N ASP A 218 -2.42 -13.15 -3.94
CA ASP A 218 -3.40 -12.13 -4.29
C ASP A 218 -3.98 -11.25 -3.17
N GLY A 219 -3.49 -10.01 -3.11
CA GLY A 219 -4.14 -8.92 -2.37
C GLY A 219 -3.94 -9.02 -0.86
N ARG A 220 -2.84 -8.42 -0.36
CA ARG A 220 -2.62 -8.20 1.07
C ARG A 220 -3.72 -7.31 1.67
N GLN A 221 -4.83 -7.91 2.08
CA GLN A 221 -5.68 -7.40 3.15
C GLN A 221 -4.99 -7.79 4.47
N LEU A 222 -4.82 -6.84 5.39
CA LEU A 222 -4.04 -7.06 6.62
C LEU A 222 -4.94 -7.71 7.68
N PHE A 223 -5.15 -9.02 7.56
CA PHE A 223 -6.28 -9.69 8.19
C PHE A 223 -6.28 -9.84 9.72
N SER A 224 -5.20 -9.58 10.48
CA SER A 224 -5.17 -9.97 11.91
C SER A 224 -5.39 -8.85 12.94
N SER A 225 -5.40 -7.57 12.56
CA SER A 225 -5.57 -6.46 13.52
C SER A 225 -6.44 -5.30 13.06
N GLU A 226 -7.11 -5.42 11.91
CA GLU A 226 -7.94 -4.33 11.40
C GLU A 226 -9.12 -4.05 12.34
N PRO A 227 -9.31 -2.79 12.73
CA PRO A 227 -10.31 -2.45 13.72
C PRO A 227 -11.72 -2.59 13.16
N ARG A 228 -12.54 -3.37 13.86
CA ARG A 228 -13.96 -3.57 13.55
C ARG A 228 -14.84 -2.65 14.37
N PHE A 229 -15.91 -2.16 13.76
CA PHE A 229 -16.90 -1.32 14.42
C PHE A 229 -18.30 -1.62 13.88
N SER A 230 -19.31 -1.36 14.70
CA SER A 230 -20.71 -1.55 14.30
C SER A 230 -21.09 -0.61 13.18
N CYS A 231 -21.80 -1.13 12.18
CA CYS A 231 -22.36 -0.36 11.08
C CYS A 231 -23.64 -1.05 10.56
N GLY A 232 -24.16 -0.60 9.42
CA GLY A 232 -25.39 -1.14 8.79
C GLY A 232 -26.56 -0.15 8.78
N GLU A 233 -26.46 0.92 9.56
CA GLU A 233 -27.42 2.02 9.52
C GLU A 233 -27.11 3.01 8.40
N ASN A 234 -28.13 3.70 7.91
CA ASN A 234 -27.98 4.84 7.01
C ASN A 234 -27.33 6.01 7.76
N ALA A 235 -26.02 6.12 7.66
CA ALA A 235 -25.23 7.06 8.44
C ALA A 235 -23.97 7.52 7.70
N THR A 236 -23.45 8.66 8.17
CA THR A 236 -22.15 9.18 7.75
C THR A 236 -21.10 8.74 8.75
N TYR A 237 -20.13 7.95 8.31
CA TYR A 237 -19.00 7.52 9.13
C TYR A 237 -17.81 8.42 8.85
N THR A 238 -17.21 8.97 9.91
CA THR A 238 -16.02 9.81 9.80
C THR A 238 -14.91 9.23 10.66
N ILE A 239 -13.73 9.04 10.05
CA ILE A 239 -12.57 8.45 10.71
C ILE A 239 -11.35 9.33 10.46
N GLU A 240 -10.51 9.47 11.48
CA GLU A 240 -9.19 10.08 11.36
C GLU A 240 -8.13 8.97 11.22
N LEU A 241 -7.31 9.08 10.18
CA LEU A 241 -6.04 8.36 10.06
C LEU A 241 -4.91 9.28 10.48
N ALA A 242 -4.06 8.80 11.38
CA ALA A 242 -2.88 9.50 11.85
C ALA A 242 -1.69 8.54 11.93
N CYS A 243 -0.47 9.06 12.00
CA CYS A 243 0.69 8.24 12.31
C CYS A 243 1.68 9.03 13.15
N GLY A 244 2.33 8.35 14.10
CA GLY A 244 3.26 8.98 15.03
C GLY A 244 4.66 9.21 14.47
N ALA A 245 5.13 8.34 13.56
CA ALA A 245 6.50 8.35 13.04
C ALA A 245 6.60 7.90 11.56
N CYS A 246 5.54 8.11 10.78
CA CYS A 246 5.50 7.75 9.37
C CYS A 246 5.56 8.98 8.47
N ARG A 247 5.87 8.77 7.19
CA ARG A 247 5.55 9.71 6.12
C ARG A 247 5.04 8.96 4.92
N ILE A 248 3.74 9.03 4.66
CA ILE A 248 3.09 8.36 3.55
C ILE A 248 2.45 9.42 2.67
N LYS A 249 2.67 9.33 1.36
CA LYS A 249 2.05 10.19 0.36
C LYS A 249 1.64 9.41 -0.87
N PHE A 250 0.37 9.49 -1.24
CA PHE A 250 -0.14 8.90 -2.48
C PHE A 250 -1.44 9.56 -2.93
N LYS A 251 -1.95 9.18 -4.10
CA LYS A 251 -3.25 9.61 -4.60
C LYS A 251 -4.22 8.42 -4.55
N GLN A 252 -5.28 8.54 -3.76
CA GLN A 252 -6.33 7.55 -3.68
C GLN A 252 -7.29 7.72 -4.87
N VAL A 253 -7.46 6.67 -5.67
CA VAL A 253 -8.28 6.67 -6.88
C VAL A 253 -9.29 5.53 -6.78
N PRO A 254 -10.57 5.73 -7.11
CA PRO A 254 -11.53 4.64 -7.18
C PRO A 254 -11.28 3.85 -8.47
N SER A 255 -10.30 2.95 -8.47
CA SER A 255 -10.14 1.94 -9.52
C SER A 255 -9.70 0.59 -8.96
N SER A 256 -9.85 -0.45 -9.78
CA SER A 256 -9.85 -1.87 -9.39
C SER A 256 -8.55 -2.43 -8.79
N SER A 257 -7.45 -1.68 -8.77
CA SER A 257 -6.13 -2.21 -8.37
C SER A 257 -5.26 -1.19 -7.64
N THR A 258 -5.82 -0.41 -6.71
CA THR A 258 -5.14 0.82 -6.25
C THR A 258 -5.02 0.97 -4.76
N LEU A 259 -3.95 1.68 -4.40
CA LEU A 259 -3.65 2.08 -3.04
C LEU A 259 -4.81 2.92 -2.48
N ALA A 260 -5.62 2.32 -1.61
CA ALA A 260 -6.84 2.95 -1.11
C ALA A 260 -7.17 2.49 0.30
N PHE A 261 -7.73 3.43 1.07
CA PHE A 261 -8.47 3.14 2.29
C PHE A 261 -9.95 3.02 1.97
N ASN A 262 -10.51 1.83 2.14
CA ASN A 262 -11.92 1.57 1.90
C ASN A 262 -12.61 1.07 3.17
N LEU A 263 -13.91 1.29 3.26
CA LEU A 263 -14.73 0.73 4.32
C LEU A 263 -15.39 -0.54 3.79
N ILE A 264 -15.16 -1.67 4.45
CA ILE A 264 -15.63 -2.99 4.02
C ILE A 264 -16.70 -3.50 5.00
N GLN A 265 -17.87 -3.89 4.48
CA GLN A 265 -19.02 -4.39 5.23
C GLN A 265 -19.06 -5.92 5.34
N PHE A 266 -19.45 -6.42 6.53
CA PHE A 266 -19.65 -7.83 6.86
C PHE A 266 -21.01 -8.01 7.55
N GLY A 267 -21.75 -9.06 7.17
CA GLY A 267 -23.06 -9.42 7.70
C GLY A 267 -23.13 -10.89 8.11
#